data_AF-A0A351KV83-F1
#
_entry.id   AF-A0A351KV83-F1
#
_cell.length_a   1.000
_cell.length_b   1.000
_cell.length_c   1.000
_cell.angle_alpha   90.00
_cell.angle_beta   90.00
_cell.angle_gamma   90.00
#
_symmetry.space_group_name_H-M   'P 1'
#
loop_
_entity.id
_entity.type
_entity.pdbx_description
1 polymer ?
#
loop_
_entity_poly.entity_id
_entity_poly.type
_entity_poly.pdbx_seq_one_letter_code
_entity_poly.pdbx_strand_id
1 'polypeptide(L)'
;MQEKRTERESVESMVGFAGFHRRGDSVAGEGLLKITQSQRPDASGYLTLTFILDIEGHHLHERQLPPLDEKGLRLALGPRFEMAMDLPLRGRAPESSHWIEEIDLFLRPLDPFPVPFVSEVLLPVLAQQLNLEFEALSDWADHPALMAHVPPPSIWQRFLHWLRLA
;
A
#
# COMPACT_ATOMS: atom_id res chain seq x y z
N MET A 1 0.96 44.98 14.16
CA MET A 1 1.78 43.79 13.88
C MET A 1 0.87 42.58 13.97
N GLN A 2 0.50 41.98 12.85
CA GLN A 2 -0.15 40.67 12.82
C GLN A 2 0.95 39.63 12.65
N GLU A 3 1.14 38.78 13.65
CA GLU A 3 1.96 37.58 13.51
C GLU A 3 1.29 36.67 12.48
N LYS A 4 1.92 36.57 11.30
CA LYS A 4 1.62 35.55 10.30
C LYS A 4 2.02 34.20 10.91
N ARG A 5 1.07 33.54 11.57
CA ARG A 5 1.17 32.14 11.98
C ARG A 5 1.37 31.34 10.69
N THR A 6 2.63 31.01 10.39
CA THR A 6 2.97 30.14 9.27
C THR A 6 2.60 28.74 9.73
N GLU A 7 1.37 28.33 9.43
CA GLU A 7 1.00 26.92 9.43
C GLU A 7 1.97 26.23 8.47
N ARG A 8 2.96 25.51 9.03
CA ARG A 8 3.80 24.62 8.23
C ARG A 8 2.94 23.43 7.87
N GLU A 9 2.38 23.47 6.67
CA GLU A 9 1.69 22.35 6.04
C GLU A 9 2.57 21.10 6.13
N SER A 10 1.97 19.95 6.41
CA SER A 10 2.67 18.67 6.44
C SER A 10 3.28 18.37 5.07
N VAL A 11 4.57 18.07 5.02
CA VAL A 11 5.23 17.65 3.79
C VAL A 11 4.99 16.15 3.62
N GLU A 12 4.12 15.79 2.69
CA GLU A 12 4.01 14.40 2.24
C GLU A 12 5.19 14.07 1.33
N SER A 13 5.87 12.95 1.57
CA SER A 13 6.96 12.47 0.74
C SER A 13 6.84 10.97 0.45
N MET A 14 7.29 10.57 -0.73
CA MET A 14 7.27 9.16 -1.14
C MET A 14 8.34 8.38 -0.40
N VAL A 15 7.98 7.20 0.13
CA VAL A 15 8.94 6.25 0.71
C VAL A 15 9.28 5.13 -0.27
N GLY A 16 8.28 4.63 -0.98
CA GLY A 16 8.49 3.62 -2.02
C GLY A 16 7.26 2.79 -2.33
N PHE A 17 7.49 1.74 -3.11
CA PHE A 17 6.48 0.82 -3.61
C PHE A 17 6.90 -0.62 -3.37
N ALA A 18 5.94 -1.51 -3.16
CA ALA A 18 6.17 -2.94 -3.16
C ALA A 18 5.01 -3.66 -3.84
N GLY A 19 5.32 -4.50 -4.83
CA GLY A 19 4.39 -5.53 -5.28
C GLY A 19 4.08 -6.50 -4.13
N PHE A 20 2.91 -7.10 -4.13
CA PHE A 20 2.56 -8.14 -3.17
C PHE A 20 1.63 -9.18 -3.75
N HIS A 21 1.64 -10.36 -3.13
CA HIS A 21 0.68 -11.43 -3.40
C HIS A 21 0.30 -12.17 -2.12
N ARG A 22 -0.77 -12.96 -2.15
CA ARG A 22 -1.19 -13.78 -1.01
C ARG A 22 -0.31 -15.02 -0.87
N ARG A 23 0.08 -15.35 0.36
CA ARG A 23 0.84 -16.57 0.65
C ARG A 23 0.05 -17.81 0.23
N GLY A 24 0.71 -18.69 -0.51
CA GLY A 24 0.12 -19.94 -0.99
C GLY A 24 -0.81 -19.78 -2.19
N ASP A 25 -0.94 -18.57 -2.74
CA ASP A 25 -1.64 -18.33 -4.00
C ASP A 25 -0.61 -18.13 -5.11
N SER A 26 -0.37 -19.19 -5.89
CA SER A 26 0.65 -19.18 -6.95
C SER A 26 0.15 -18.55 -8.25
N VAL A 27 -1.12 -18.13 -8.34
CA VAL A 27 -1.74 -17.75 -9.62
C VAL A 27 -2.59 -16.48 -9.58
N ALA A 28 -3.12 -16.00 -8.45
CA ALA A 28 -3.93 -14.80 -8.54
C ALA A 28 -3.99 -14.02 -7.23
N GLY A 29 -3.62 -12.75 -7.28
CA GLY A 29 -3.77 -11.81 -6.17
C GLY A 29 -2.62 -10.82 -6.10
N GLU A 30 -2.17 -10.35 -7.25
CA GLU A 30 -1.16 -9.31 -7.33
C GLU A 30 -1.77 -7.98 -6.90
N GLY A 31 -1.01 -7.23 -6.13
CA GLY A 31 -1.36 -5.88 -5.75
C GLY A 31 -0.12 -5.02 -5.63
N LEU A 32 -0.34 -3.72 -5.59
CA LEU A 32 0.69 -2.73 -5.40
C LEU A 32 0.46 -2.02 -4.07
N LEU A 33 1.46 -2.01 -3.21
CA LEU A 33 1.51 -1.16 -2.03
C LEU A 33 2.31 0.10 -2.36
N LYS A 34 1.67 1.26 -2.21
CA LYS A 34 2.32 2.57 -2.18
C LYS A 34 2.50 3.01 -0.73
N ILE A 35 3.67 3.53 -0.40
CA ILE A 35 3.99 4.02 0.95
C ILE A 35 4.42 5.49 0.86
N THR A 36 3.66 6.37 1.49
CA THR A 36 4.05 7.76 1.70
C THR A 36 4.21 8.05 3.18
N GLN A 37 4.98 9.08 3.50
CA GLN A 37 5.17 9.56 4.86
C GLN A 37 4.73 11.02 4.96
N SER A 38 4.09 11.35 6.07
CA SER A 38 3.75 12.72 6.46
C SER A 38 4.38 13.00 7.82
N GLN A 39 5.28 13.98 7.87
CA GLN A 39 5.99 14.36 9.09
C GLN A 39 5.50 15.72 9.60
N ARG A 40 5.26 15.79 10.91
CA ARG A 40 4.92 17.01 11.63
C ARG A 40 6.16 17.65 12.25
N PRO A 41 6.13 18.96 12.58
CA PRO A 41 7.27 19.67 13.15
C PRO A 41 7.79 19.11 14.49
N ASP A 42 6.99 18.34 15.22
CA ASP A 42 7.35 17.69 16.50
C ASP A 42 7.96 16.29 16.30
N ALA A 43 8.36 15.96 15.07
CA ALA A 43 8.85 14.64 14.65
C ALA A 43 7.84 13.50 14.83
N SER A 44 6.57 13.78 15.11
CA SER A 44 5.49 12.82 14.95
C SER A 44 5.01 12.76 13.51
N GLY A 45 4.21 11.75 13.17
CA GLY A 45 3.48 11.71 11.93
C GLY A 45 2.92 10.34 11.63
N TYR A 46 2.74 10.04 10.36
CA TYR A 46 2.19 8.77 9.92
C TYR A 46 2.77 8.31 8.58
N LEU A 47 2.71 7.00 8.36
CA LEU A 47 2.85 6.41 7.04
C LEU A 47 1.46 6.15 6.48
N THR A 48 1.21 6.57 5.25
CA THR A 48 0.00 6.17 4.51
C THR A 48 0.35 4.98 3.63
N LEU A 49 -0.36 3.87 3.87
CA LEU A 49 -0.26 2.63 3.13
C LEU A 49 -1.46 2.53 2.20
N THR A 50 -1.23 2.74 0.91
CA THR A 50 -2.27 2.60 -0.12
C THR A 50 -2.08 1.25 -0.83
N PHE A 51 -2.97 0.30 -0.55
CA PHE A 51 -3.02 -0.99 -1.22
C PHE A 51 -3.94 -0.88 -2.44
N ILE A 52 -3.41 -1.24 -3.59
CA ILE A 52 -4.13 -1.31 -4.86
C ILE A 52 -4.22 -2.79 -5.23
N LEU A 53 -5.44 -3.34 -5.19
CA LEU A 53 -5.71 -4.74 -5.44
C LEU A 53 -6.33 -4.91 -6.81
N ASP A 54 -5.80 -5.82 -7.62
CA ASP A 54 -6.51 -6.28 -8.82
C ASP A 54 -7.67 -7.19 -8.40
N ILE A 55 -8.89 -6.79 -8.78
CA ILE A 55 -10.11 -7.56 -8.56
C ILE A 55 -10.74 -8.05 -9.87
N GLU A 56 -10.03 -7.96 -11.01
CA GLU A 56 -10.51 -8.47 -12.29
C GLU A 56 -10.80 -9.97 -12.20
N GLY A 57 -12.04 -10.37 -12.54
CA GLY A 57 -12.44 -11.78 -12.52
C GLY A 57 -12.58 -12.41 -11.13
N HIS A 58 -12.44 -11.63 -10.04
CA HIS A 58 -12.51 -12.13 -8.66
C HIS A 58 -13.62 -11.45 -7.86
N HIS A 59 -14.13 -12.14 -6.84
CA HIS A 59 -15.05 -11.49 -5.91
C HIS A 59 -14.27 -10.65 -4.90
N LEU A 60 -14.71 -9.41 -4.65
CA LEU A 60 -14.02 -8.47 -3.76
C LEU A 60 -13.75 -9.06 -2.36
N HIS A 61 -14.70 -9.82 -1.79
CA HIS A 61 -14.55 -10.41 -0.46
C HIS A 61 -13.39 -11.42 -0.36
N GLU A 62 -12.98 -12.01 -1.49
CA GLU A 62 -11.85 -12.94 -1.55
C GLU A 62 -10.52 -12.18 -1.57
N ARG A 63 -10.54 -10.91 -2.00
CA ARG A 63 -9.36 -10.06 -2.20
C ARG A 63 -9.13 -9.06 -1.09
N GLN A 64 -10.20 -8.60 -0.44
CA GLN A 64 -10.16 -7.60 0.62
C GLN A 64 -9.16 -7.99 1.72
N LEU A 65 -8.38 -7.01 2.17
CA LEU A 65 -7.44 -7.22 3.26
C LEU A 65 -8.19 -7.37 4.58
N PRO A 66 -7.76 -8.31 5.45
CA PRO A 66 -8.28 -8.35 6.80
C PRO A 66 -7.88 -7.07 7.57
N PRO A 67 -8.66 -6.65 8.57
CA PRO A 67 -8.26 -5.54 9.43
C PRO A 67 -6.95 -5.88 10.16
N LEU A 68 -6.09 -4.88 10.36
CA LEU A 68 -4.85 -5.05 11.10
C LEU A 68 -5.12 -5.31 12.59
N ASP A 69 -4.38 -6.24 13.18
CA ASP A 69 -4.40 -6.44 14.63
C ASP A 69 -3.48 -5.41 15.30
N GLU A 70 -4.06 -4.32 15.79
CA GLU A 70 -3.35 -3.27 16.52
C GLU A 70 -2.51 -3.80 17.69
N LYS A 71 -2.97 -4.83 18.40
CA LYS A 71 -2.22 -5.39 19.53
C LYS A 71 -0.97 -6.11 19.01
N GLY A 72 -1.12 -6.87 17.93
CA GLY A 72 -0.01 -7.50 17.21
C GLY A 72 0.97 -6.48 16.64
N LEU A 73 0.48 -5.39 16.04
CA LEU A 73 1.33 -4.30 15.53
C LEU A 73 2.12 -3.66 16.66
N ARG A 74 1.48 -3.37 17.80
CA ARG A 74 2.15 -2.77 18.96
C ARG A 74 3.21 -3.70 19.56
N LEU A 75 2.96 -5.01 19.57
CA LEU A 75 3.95 -5.99 20.02
C LEU A 75 5.16 -6.05 19.08
N ALA A 76 4.93 -5.98 17.76
CA ALA A 76 5.96 -6.15 16.74
C ALA A 76 6.78 -4.87 16.47
N LEU A 77 6.10 -3.71 16.38
CA LEU A 77 6.71 -2.40 16.10
C LEU A 77 7.17 -1.68 17.38
N GLY A 78 6.75 -2.20 18.53
CA GLY A 78 7.16 -1.71 19.85
C GLY A 78 6.68 -0.28 20.15
N PRO A 79 7.43 0.49 20.96
CA PRO A 79 7.00 1.79 21.46
C PRO A 79 6.89 2.87 20.37
N ARG A 80 7.34 2.58 19.15
CA ARG A 80 7.22 3.50 18.01
C ARG A 80 5.80 3.54 17.46
N PHE A 81 5.04 2.46 17.61
CA PHE A 81 3.68 2.36 17.09
C PHE A 81 2.66 2.93 18.06
N GLU A 82 1.82 3.83 17.55
CA GLU A 82 0.75 4.43 18.32
C GLU A 82 -0.59 3.80 17.98
N MET A 83 -0.99 3.86 16.72
CA MET A 83 -2.27 3.35 16.24
C MET A 83 -2.23 3.14 14.72
N ALA A 84 -3.18 2.33 14.25
CA ALA A 84 -3.50 2.19 12.84
C ALA A 84 -4.91 2.74 12.61
N MET A 85 -5.11 3.52 11.55
CA MET A 85 -6.41 4.04 11.18
C MET A 85 -6.77 3.60 9.76
N ASP A 86 -7.91 2.93 9.63
CA ASP A 86 -8.51 2.67 8.33
C ASP A 86 -9.10 3.98 7.79
N LEU A 87 -8.63 4.41 6.61
CA LEU A 87 -9.11 5.62 5.97
C LEU A 87 -10.33 5.35 5.08
N PRO A 88 -11.21 6.35 4.85
CA PRO A 88 -12.46 6.17 4.11
C PRO A 88 -12.27 5.93 2.62
N LEU A 89 -11.03 5.92 2.10
CA LEU A 89 -10.72 5.66 0.68
C LEU A 89 -10.88 4.18 0.28
N ARG A 90 -11.45 3.34 1.14
CA ARG A 90 -11.88 1.98 0.79
C ARG A 90 -12.93 2.03 -0.32
N GLY A 91 -12.51 1.71 -1.54
CA GLY A 91 -13.41 1.82 -2.68
C GLY A 91 -12.80 1.35 -3.98
N ARG A 92 -13.69 1.16 -4.97
CA ARG A 92 -13.28 0.86 -6.32
C ARG A 92 -12.68 2.11 -6.96
N ALA A 93 -11.49 1.99 -7.53
CA ALA A 93 -10.91 3.08 -8.30
C ALA A 93 -11.79 3.35 -9.54
N PRO A 94 -12.14 4.62 -9.84
CA PRO A 94 -13.01 4.95 -10.95
C PRO A 94 -12.56 4.31 -12.26
N GLU A 95 -13.51 3.74 -13.00
CA GLU A 95 -13.28 3.18 -14.34
C GLU A 95 -12.24 2.06 -14.43
N SER A 96 -11.91 1.41 -13.29
CA SER A 96 -10.90 0.34 -13.25
C SER A 96 -11.42 -0.95 -12.60
N SER A 97 -10.72 -2.06 -12.84
CA SER A 97 -10.84 -3.32 -12.11
C SER A 97 -10.02 -3.34 -10.81
N HIS A 98 -9.62 -2.17 -10.28
CA HIS A 98 -8.85 -2.09 -9.05
C HIS A 98 -9.69 -1.67 -7.85
N TRP A 99 -9.39 -2.29 -6.72
CA TRP A 99 -9.89 -1.90 -5.40
C TRP A 99 -8.78 -1.23 -4.61
N ILE A 100 -9.08 -0.11 -3.96
CA ILE A 100 -8.13 0.63 -3.14
C ILE A 100 -8.51 0.46 -1.68
N GLU A 101 -7.52 0.13 -0.85
CA GLU A 101 -7.61 0.20 0.61
C GLU A 101 -6.49 1.09 1.14
N GLU A 102 -6.81 1.94 2.10
CA GLU A 102 -5.85 2.89 2.65
C GLU A 102 -5.83 2.81 4.19
N ILE A 103 -4.61 2.77 4.73
CA ILE A 103 -4.36 2.65 6.17
C ILE A 103 -3.28 3.67 6.55
N ASP A 104 -3.55 4.49 7.55
CA ASP A 104 -2.54 5.33 8.18
C ASP A 104 -1.95 4.63 9.41
N LEU A 105 -0.62 4.51 9.45
CA LEU A 105 0.12 4.04 10.61
C LEU A 105 0.78 5.22 11.32
N PHE A 106 0.27 5.55 12.50
CA PHE A 106 0.82 6.62 13.33
C PHE A 106 2.02 6.11 14.12
N LEU A 107 3.14 6.83 13.98
CA LEU A 107 4.44 6.42 14.50
C LEU A 107 5.16 7.60 15.18
N ARG A 108 5.82 7.34 16.32
CA ARG A 108 6.65 8.34 17.04
C ARG A 108 7.97 7.76 17.58
N PRO A 109 9.12 8.44 17.35
CA PRO A 109 9.34 9.51 16.38
C PRO A 109 9.50 8.96 14.95
N LEU A 110 9.17 9.82 13.98
CA LEU A 110 9.21 9.60 12.53
C LEU A 110 10.50 10.11 11.87
N ASP A 111 11.42 10.69 12.65
CA ASP A 111 12.70 11.27 12.20
C ASP A 111 13.35 10.37 11.13
N PRO A 112 13.55 10.93 9.92
CA PRO A 112 13.05 10.37 8.67
C PRO A 112 13.16 8.86 8.64
N PHE A 113 12.06 8.16 8.37
CA PHE A 113 12.09 6.71 8.37
C PHE A 113 13.15 6.22 7.37
N PRO A 114 14.17 5.51 7.83
CA PRO A 114 15.11 4.91 6.91
C PRO A 114 14.33 3.88 6.10
N VAL A 115 14.51 3.85 4.78
CA VAL A 115 14.08 2.75 3.90
C VAL A 115 14.30 1.38 4.58
N PRO A 116 15.44 1.13 5.27
CA PRO A 116 15.62 -0.05 6.13
C PRO A 116 14.49 -0.37 7.12
N PHE A 117 13.92 0.60 7.83
CA PHE A 117 12.80 0.32 8.74
C PHE A 117 11.58 -0.21 7.97
N VAL A 118 11.27 0.40 6.83
CA VAL A 118 10.13 -0.05 6.02
C VAL A 118 10.39 -1.45 5.48
N SER A 119 11.55 -1.69 4.87
CA SER A 119 11.86 -2.96 4.23
C SER A 119 12.16 -4.10 5.21
N GLU A 120 12.85 -3.83 6.32
CA GLU A 120 13.35 -4.86 7.24
C GLU A 120 12.43 -5.08 8.45
N VAL A 121 11.55 -4.13 8.76
CA VAL A 121 10.67 -4.20 9.93
C VAL A 121 9.20 -4.15 9.53
N LEU A 122 8.76 -3.07 8.88
CA LEU A 122 7.34 -2.85 8.63
C LEU A 122 6.75 -3.88 7.65
N LEU A 123 7.36 -4.05 6.48
CA LEU A 123 6.86 -4.99 5.47
C LEU A 123 6.81 -6.43 5.99
N PRO A 124 7.83 -6.96 6.69
CA PRO A 124 7.74 -8.29 7.31
C PRO A 124 6.60 -8.44 8.33
N VAL A 125 6.32 -7.40 9.12
CA VAL A 125 5.21 -7.42 10.08
C VAL A 125 3.86 -7.43 9.35
N LEU A 126 3.69 -6.57 8.34
CA LEU A 126 2.49 -6.56 7.51
C LEU A 126 2.30 -7.88 6.76
N ALA A 127 3.38 -8.50 6.28
CA ALA A 127 3.35 -9.77 5.57
C ALA A 127 2.75 -10.88 6.44
N GLN A 128 3.11 -10.89 7.73
CA GLN A 128 2.58 -11.85 8.69
C GLN A 128 1.12 -11.56 9.04
N GLN A 129 0.77 -10.29 9.32
CA GLN A 129 -0.60 -9.94 9.72
C GLN A 129 -1.62 -10.11 8.59
N LEU A 130 -1.24 -9.77 7.36
CA LEU A 130 -2.12 -9.77 6.20
C LEU A 130 -2.02 -11.07 5.38
N ASN A 131 -1.16 -12.02 5.80
CA ASN A 131 -0.85 -13.24 5.07
C ASN A 131 -0.39 -12.97 3.61
N LEU A 132 0.52 -12.01 3.47
CA LEU A 132 1.08 -11.56 2.19
C LEU A 132 2.56 -11.94 2.06
N GLU A 133 3.03 -11.90 0.84
CA GLU A 133 4.44 -11.85 0.45
C GLU A 133 4.67 -10.55 -0.34
N PHE A 134 5.64 -9.76 0.09
CA PHE A 134 6.01 -8.50 -0.58
C PHE A 134 7.26 -8.71 -1.43
N GLU A 135 7.26 -8.08 -2.59
CA GLU A 135 8.48 -7.83 -3.36
C GLU A 135 9.38 -6.82 -2.62
N ALA A 136 10.63 -6.71 -3.08
CA ALA A 136 11.55 -5.73 -2.54
C ALA A 136 11.01 -4.31 -2.75
N LEU A 137 11.20 -3.44 -1.74
CA LEU A 137 10.81 -2.05 -1.85
C LEU A 137 11.62 -1.38 -2.98
N SER A 138 10.92 -0.74 -3.92
CA SER A 138 11.53 0.04 -4.99
C SER A 138 11.14 1.51 -4.91
N ASP A 139 11.95 2.37 -5.52
CA ASP A 139 11.54 3.74 -5.82
C ASP A 139 10.50 3.75 -6.96
N TRP A 140 9.74 4.83 -7.07
CA TRP A 140 8.78 5.08 -8.15
C TRP A 140 9.43 5.01 -9.53
N ALA A 141 10.68 5.48 -9.65
CA ALA A 141 11.41 5.49 -10.93
C ALA A 141 11.75 4.08 -11.43
N ASP A 142 11.87 3.12 -10.52
CA ASP A 142 12.42 1.79 -10.79
C ASP A 142 11.37 0.66 -10.69
N HIS A 143 10.09 0.96 -10.44
CA HIS A 143 9.09 -0.08 -10.20
C HIS A 143 8.73 -0.85 -11.50
N PRO A 144 8.86 -2.20 -11.53
CA PRO A 144 8.62 -3.01 -12.73
C PRO A 144 7.22 -2.85 -13.33
N ALA A 145 6.17 -2.70 -12.51
CA ALA A 145 4.79 -2.48 -12.99
C ALA A 145 4.59 -1.17 -13.75
N LEU A 146 5.45 -0.15 -13.54
CA LEU A 146 5.44 1.11 -14.30
C LEU A 146 6.36 1.04 -15.53
N MET A 147 7.40 0.21 -15.46
CA MET A 147 8.30 -0.12 -16.57
C MET A 147 7.67 -1.12 -17.55
N ALA A 148 6.69 -1.90 -17.09
CA ALA A 148 5.89 -2.78 -17.92
C ALA A 148 4.94 -1.92 -18.77
N HIS A 149 5.42 -1.51 -19.94
CA HIS A 149 4.52 -1.35 -21.08
C HIS A 149 3.83 -2.70 -21.29
N VAL A 150 2.69 -2.92 -20.65
CA VAL A 150 1.75 -3.97 -21.09
C VAL A 150 1.14 -3.42 -22.37
N PRO A 151 1.57 -3.90 -23.56
CA PRO A 151 0.90 -3.47 -24.78
C PRO A 151 -0.58 -3.87 -24.66
N PRO A 152 -1.52 -3.04 -25.13
CA PRO A 152 -2.92 -3.41 -25.11
C PRO A 152 -3.09 -4.78 -25.76
N PRO A 153 -3.95 -5.67 -25.22
CA PRO A 153 -4.10 -7.01 -25.74
C PRO A 153 -4.42 -6.92 -27.23
N SER A 154 -3.69 -7.71 -28.01
CA SER A 154 -3.91 -7.80 -29.45
C SER A 154 -5.37 -8.13 -29.74
N ILE A 155 -5.86 -7.76 -30.92
CA ILE A 155 -7.23 -8.06 -31.37
C ILE A 155 -7.57 -9.55 -31.17
N TRP A 156 -6.58 -10.43 -31.36
CA TRP A 156 -6.71 -11.87 -31.13
C TRP A 156 -6.88 -12.27 -29.66
N GLN A 157 -6.15 -11.63 -28.74
CA GLN A 157 -6.32 -11.88 -27.30
C GLN A 157 -7.68 -11.39 -26.80
N ARG A 158 -8.17 -10.26 -27.31
CA ARG A 158 -9.53 -9.75 -26.99
C ARG A 158 -10.62 -10.68 -27.53
N PHE A 159 -10.42 -11.25 -28.72
CA PHE A 159 -11.34 -12.21 -29.32
C PHE A 159 -11.39 -13.54 -28.54
N LEU A 160 -10.23 -14.06 -28.11
CA LEU A 160 -10.18 -15.28 -27.29
C LEU A 160 -10.79 -15.09 -25.90
N HIS A 161 -10.65 -13.90 -25.32
CA HIS A 161 -11.31 -13.55 -24.06
C HIS A 161 -12.84 -13.52 -24.21
N TRP A 162 -13.36 -12.95 -25.31
CA TRP A 162 -14.80 -12.97 -25.61
C TRP A 162 -15.36 -14.39 -25.80
N LEU A 163 -14.61 -15.29 -26.43
CA LEU A 163 -15.00 -16.69 -26.61
C LEU A 163 -15.00 -17.53 -25.32
N ARG A 164 -14.26 -17.11 -24.28
CA ARG A 164 -14.28 -17.77 -22.97
C ARG A 164 -15.44 -17.32 -22.08
N LEU A 165 -16.11 -16.23 -22.45
CA LEU A 165 -17.25 -15.65 -21.73
C LEU A 165 -18.61 -16.00 -22.37
N ALA A 166 -18.63 -16.83 -23.42
CA ALA A 166 -19.82 -17.35 -24.09
C ALA A 166 -19.92 -18.86 -23.89
#